data_AF-Q6VEK3-F1
#
_entry.id   AF-Q6VEK3-F1
#
_cell.length_a   1.000
_cell.length_b   1.000
_cell.length_c   1.000
_cell.angle_alpha   90.00
_cell.angle_beta   90.00
_cell.angle_gamma   90.00
#
_symmetry.space_group_name_H-M   'P 1'
#
loop_
_entity.id
_entity.type
_entity.pdbx_description
1 polymer ?
#
loop_
_entity_poly.entity_id
_entity_poly.type
_entity_poly.pdbx_seq_one_letter_code
_entity_poly.pdbx_strand_id
1 'polypeptide(L)'
;GVYWQRAVEAFKHAYGQRTNLGDYLSDPVSGPSIQETLEKILSPELVADVRKLIHDDTTSQDNLYYGANFSVEADHGTAHMNVLATNGDAVSITSTINN
;
A
#
# COMPACT_ATOMS: atom_id res chain seq x y z
N GLY A 1 -21.29 -8.16 -8.46
CA GLY A 1 -21.61 -7.69 -7.09
C GLY A 1 -20.71 -6.53 -6.76
N VAL A 2 -21.28 -5.37 -6.43
CA VAL A 2 -20.58 -4.07 -6.27
C VAL A 2 -19.43 -4.10 -5.25
N TYR A 3 -19.50 -5.01 -4.27
CA TYR A 3 -18.46 -5.19 -3.26
C TYR A 3 -17.06 -5.44 -3.86
N TRP A 4 -16.95 -6.35 -4.82
CA TRP A 4 -15.66 -6.72 -5.41
C TRP A 4 -15.04 -5.57 -6.20
N GLN A 5 -15.87 -4.78 -6.90
CA GLN A 5 -15.41 -3.58 -7.61
C GLN A 5 -14.79 -2.58 -6.63
N ARG A 6 -15.49 -2.26 -5.55
CA ARG A 6 -15.01 -1.32 -4.53
C ARG A 6 -13.73 -1.81 -3.85
N ALA A 7 -13.65 -3.11 -3.54
CA ALA A 7 -12.46 -3.70 -2.93
C ALA A 7 -11.23 -3.63 -3.86
N VAL A 8 -11.42 -3.96 -5.15
CA VAL A 8 -10.34 -3.91 -6.14
C VAL A 8 -9.86 -2.46 -6.36
N GLU A 9 -10.76 -1.51 -6.54
CA GLU A 9 -10.37 -0.10 -6.73
C GLU A 9 -9.70 0.48 -5.48
N ALA A 10 -10.15 0.10 -4.27
CA ALA A 10 -9.46 0.47 -3.03
C ALA A 10 -8.03 -0.06 -2.98
N PHE A 11 -7.80 -1.31 -3.39
CA PHE A 11 -6.44 -1.87 -3.45
C PHE A 11 -5.56 -1.18 -4.50
N LYS A 12 -6.10 -0.77 -5.64
CA LYS A 12 -5.33 -0.01 -6.65
C LYS A 12 -4.88 1.34 -6.12
N HIS A 13 -5.75 2.09 -5.45
CA HIS A 13 -5.37 3.35 -4.81
C HIS A 13 -4.32 3.15 -3.71
N ALA A 14 -4.48 2.13 -2.86
CA ALA A 14 -3.50 1.80 -1.83
C ALA A 14 -2.13 1.42 -2.44
N TYR A 15 -2.13 0.65 -3.53
CA TYR A 15 -0.92 0.25 -4.21
C TYR A 15 -0.22 1.44 -4.91
N GLY A 16 -0.98 2.39 -5.46
CA GLY A 16 -0.41 3.63 -5.98
C GLY A 16 0.29 4.45 -4.89
N GLN A 17 -0.29 4.56 -3.70
CA GLN A 17 0.35 5.25 -2.58
C GLN A 17 1.66 4.59 -2.13
N ARG A 18 1.78 3.26 -2.24
CA ARG A 18 3.00 2.52 -1.87
C ARG A 18 4.24 3.01 -2.61
N THR A 19 4.12 3.47 -3.84
CA THR A 19 5.28 3.93 -4.62
C THR A 19 5.85 5.26 -4.11
N ASN A 20 5.11 5.98 -3.26
CA ASN A 20 5.60 7.19 -2.59
C ASN A 20 6.36 6.88 -1.29
N LEU A 21 6.51 5.59 -0.94
CA LEU A 21 7.24 5.12 0.23
C LEU A 21 8.61 4.58 -0.18
N GLY A 22 9.61 4.80 0.66
CA GLY A 22 10.99 4.31 0.52
C GLY A 22 11.68 4.22 1.88
N ASP A 23 12.97 3.88 1.91
CA ASP A 23 13.74 3.93 3.15
C ASP A 23 13.99 5.39 3.56
N TYR A 24 13.20 5.86 4.53
CA TYR A 24 13.26 7.22 5.04
C TYR A 24 14.28 7.40 6.18
N LEU A 25 14.79 6.31 6.77
CA LEU A 25 15.74 6.37 7.89
C LEU A 25 17.17 6.58 7.39
N SER A 26 17.46 6.14 6.16
CA SER A 26 18.79 6.17 5.57
C SER A 26 19.01 7.32 4.57
N ASP A 27 17.96 8.07 4.20
CA ASP A 27 18.03 9.15 3.20
C ASP A 27 17.72 10.53 3.83
N PRO A 28 18.72 11.38 4.08
CA PRO A 28 18.51 12.71 4.65
C PRO A 28 17.86 13.71 3.69
N VAL A 29 17.74 13.38 2.40
CA VAL A 29 17.15 14.24 1.36
C VAL A 29 15.67 13.89 1.17
N SER A 30 15.36 12.61 0.96
CA SER A 30 13.97 12.16 0.74
C SER A 30 13.22 11.77 2.03
N GLY A 31 13.93 11.47 3.12
CA GLY A 31 13.37 10.99 4.38
C GLY A 31 12.26 11.86 4.98
N PRO A 32 12.42 13.20 5.11
CA PRO A 32 11.36 14.07 5.60
C PRO A 32 10.09 14.02 4.75
N SER A 33 10.23 13.96 3.41
CA SER A 33 9.09 13.89 2.49
C SER A 33 8.38 12.53 2.51
N ILE A 34 9.13 11.44 2.73
CA ILE A 34 8.57 10.10 2.89
C ILE A 34 7.82 9.99 4.24
N GLN A 35 8.36 10.57 5.32
CA GLN A 35 7.68 10.61 6.61
C GLN A 35 6.37 11.40 6.54
N GLU A 36 6.37 12.58 5.91
CA GLU A 36 5.15 13.36 5.69
C GLU A 36 4.12 12.58 4.86
N THR A 37 4.58 11.84 3.84
CA THR A 37 3.74 10.97 3.02
C THR A 37 3.14 9.83 3.85
N LEU A 38 3.91 9.20 4.74
CA LEU A 38 3.41 8.16 5.64
C LEU A 38 2.31 8.68 6.55
N GLU A 39 2.48 9.87 7.14
CA GLU A 39 1.47 10.52 7.98
C GLU A 39 0.20 10.83 7.19
N LYS A 40 0.34 11.29 5.94
CA LYS A 40 -0.80 11.54 5.03
C LYS A 40 -1.55 10.27 4.63
N ILE A 41 -0.84 9.17 4.37
CA ILE A 41 -1.46 7.89 3.96
C ILE A 41 -2.33 7.30 5.08
N LEU A 42 -1.99 7.60 6.33
CA LEU A 42 -2.75 7.18 7.51
C LEU A 42 -3.89 8.15 7.87
N SER A 43 -4.05 9.26 7.15
CA SER A 43 -5.00 10.30 7.51
C SER A 43 -6.43 9.97 7.05
N PRO A 44 -7.47 10.29 7.85
CA PRO A 44 -8.86 10.14 7.45
C PRO A 44 -9.24 10.95 6.20
N GLU A 45 -8.58 12.09 5.98
CA GLU A 45 -8.80 12.98 4.85
C GLU A 45 -8.44 12.29 3.54
N LEU A 46 -7.27 11.63 3.46
CA LEU A 46 -6.89 10.89 2.27
C LEU A 46 -7.88 9.76 1.97
N VAL A 47 -8.33 9.04 3.00
CA VAL A 47 -9.33 7.97 2.86
C VAL A 47 -10.65 8.53 2.30
N ALA A 48 -11.07 9.72 2.75
CA ALA A 48 -12.27 10.38 2.25
C ALA A 48 -12.13 10.81 0.80
N ASP A 49 -10.95 11.27 0.38
CA ASP A 49 -10.67 11.67 -1.00
C ASP A 49 -10.58 10.47 -1.94
N VAL A 50 -9.86 9.41 -1.56
CA VAL A 50 -9.80 8.15 -2.33
C VAL A 50 -11.19 7.56 -2.52
N ARG A 51 -12.05 7.60 -1.50
CA ARG A 51 -13.42 7.08 -1.61
C ARG A 51 -14.23 7.79 -2.71
N LYS A 52 -14.00 9.07 -2.97
CA LYS A 52 -14.69 9.82 -4.03
C LYS A 52 -14.29 9.36 -5.44
N LEU A 53 -13.12 8.74 -5.56
CA LEU A 53 -12.59 8.21 -6.82
C LEU A 53 -13.07 6.78 -7.10
N ILE A 54 -13.57 6.06 -6.09
CA ILE A 54 -14.07 4.69 -6.30
C ILE A 54 -15.48 4.73 -6.88
N HIS A 55 -15.61 4.25 -8.11
CA HIS A 55 -16.87 4.14 -8.83
C HIS A 55 -17.30 2.68 -9.00
N ASP A 56 -18.62 2.43 -8.99
CA ASP A 56 -19.18 1.07 -8.98
C ASP A 56 -19.17 0.38 -10.35
N ASP A 57 -18.93 1.14 -11.42
CA ASP A 57 -19.10 0.73 -12.81
C ASP A 57 -17.91 1.08 -13.72
N THR A 58 -16.91 1.78 -13.20
CA THR A 58 -15.76 2.26 -13.97
C THR A 58 -14.44 1.98 -13.27
N THR A 59 -13.38 1.91 -14.07
CA THR A 59 -12.00 1.71 -13.64
C THR A 59 -11.06 2.53 -14.51
N SER A 60 -9.86 2.83 -14.02
CA SER A 60 -8.83 3.55 -14.78
C SER A 60 -7.71 2.60 -15.20
N GLN A 61 -7.09 2.92 -16.34
CA GLN A 61 -5.80 2.34 -16.76
C GLN A 61 -4.64 3.32 -16.54
N ASP A 62 -4.95 4.57 -16.18
CA ASP A 62 -3.95 5.56 -15.82
C ASP A 62 -3.51 5.30 -14.38
N ASN A 63 -2.21 5.23 -14.19
CA ASN A 63 -1.61 5.01 -12.90
C ASN A 63 -1.57 6.28 -12.03
N LEU A 64 -1.51 7.46 -12.66
CA LEU A 64 -1.56 8.73 -11.96
C LEU A 64 -2.91 8.93 -11.27
N TYR A 65 -3.98 8.38 -11.86
CA TYR A 65 -5.31 8.30 -11.24
C TYR A 65 -5.28 7.61 -9.87
N TYR A 66 -4.40 6.61 -9.70
CA TYR A 66 -4.23 5.89 -8.44
C TYR A 66 -3.19 6.54 -7.50
N GLY A 67 -2.61 7.68 -7.88
CA GLY A 67 -1.62 8.41 -7.08
C GLY A 67 -0.23 7.76 -7.08
N ALA A 68 0.07 6.95 -8.09
CA ALA A 68 1.38 6.32 -8.23
C ALA A 68 2.45 7.30 -8.73
N ASN A 69 3.62 7.24 -8.11
CA ASN A 69 4.86 7.92 -8.49
C ASN A 69 5.93 6.84 -8.73
N PHE A 70 6.20 6.51 -9.98
CA PHE A 70 6.91 5.26 -10.29
C PHE A 70 8.43 5.31 -10.10
N SER A 71 8.89 4.45 -9.20
CA SER A 71 10.08 3.59 -9.38
C SER A 71 9.65 2.14 -9.06
N VAL A 72 9.37 1.33 -10.09
CA VAL A 72 8.96 -0.07 -9.88
C VAL A 72 10.20 -0.95 -9.89
N GLU A 73 10.67 -1.35 -8.72
CA GLU A 73 11.54 -2.52 -8.57
C GLU A 73 10.62 -3.75 -8.39
N ALA A 74 10.74 -4.73 -9.29
CA ALA A 74 9.99 -5.98 -9.20
C ALA A 74 10.68 -6.90 -8.19
N ASP A 75 9.97 -7.33 -7.14
CA ASP A 75 10.47 -8.33 -6.19
C ASP A 75 9.70 -9.64 -6.37
N HIS A 76 10.43 -10.76 -6.47
CA HIS A 76 9.90 -12.09 -6.78
C HIS A 76 10.22 -13.07 -5.63
N GLY A 77 9.23 -13.29 -4.76
CA GLY A 77 9.12 -14.48 -3.91
C GLY A 77 8.97 -14.19 -2.42
N THR A 78 7.76 -14.37 -1.86
CA THR A 78 7.48 -14.21 -0.42
C THR A 78 6.84 -15.47 0.16
N ALA A 79 7.39 -15.98 1.26
CA ALA A 79 6.79 -17.02 2.09
C ALA A 79 6.19 -16.38 3.36
N HIS A 80 4.99 -16.81 3.76
CA HIS A 80 4.25 -16.29 4.91
C HIS A 80 3.88 -17.41 5.88
N MET A 81 4.27 -17.29 7.16
CA MET A 81 4.00 -18.29 8.21
C MET A 81 3.39 -17.61 9.45
N ASN A 82 2.33 -18.21 10.00
CA ASN A 82 1.68 -17.77 11.25
C ASN A 82 1.82 -18.85 12.33
N VAL A 83 2.14 -18.46 13.56
CA VAL A 83 2.20 -19.35 14.73
C VAL A 83 1.31 -18.79 15.83
N LEU A 84 0.40 -19.61 16.35
CA LEU A 84 -0.45 -19.31 17.51
C LEU A 84 -0.11 -20.30 18.64
N ALA A 85 0.30 -19.81 19.79
CA ALA A 85 0.59 -20.62 20.96
C ALA A 85 -0.68 -20.83 21.83
N THR A 86 -0.69 -21.90 22.62
CA THR A 86 -1.83 -22.30 23.46
C THR A 86 -2.14 -21.33 24.61
N ASN A 87 -1.22 -20.41 24.91
CA ASN A 87 -1.39 -19.32 25.87
C ASN A 87 -2.04 -18.06 25.25
N GLY A 88 -2.32 -18.05 23.94
CA GLY A 88 -2.93 -16.94 23.23
C GLY A 88 -1.95 -16.00 22.50
N ASP A 89 -0.65 -16.27 22.54
CA ASP A 89 0.34 -15.47 21.81
C ASP A 89 0.30 -15.77 20.31
N ALA A 90 0.35 -14.73 19.48
CA ALA A 90 0.37 -14.84 18.02
C ALA A 90 1.63 -14.20 17.43
N VAL A 91 2.27 -14.89 16.48
CA VAL A 91 3.44 -14.42 15.74
C VAL A 91 3.18 -14.57 14.25
N SER A 92 3.45 -13.51 13.47
CA SER A 92 3.40 -13.52 12.00
C SER A 92 4.79 -13.23 11.45
N ILE A 93 5.31 -14.13 10.61
CA ILE A 93 6.64 -14.03 9.99
C ILE A 93 6.46 -14.02 8.47
N THR A 94 6.92 -12.95 7.84
CA THR A 94 7.01 -12.83 6.38
C THR A 94 8.48 -12.85 5.99
N SER A 95 8.91 -13.80 5.17
CA SER A 95 10.28 -13.93 4.68
C SER A 95 10.31 -13.86 3.16
N THR A 96 11.22 -13.04 2.63
CA THR A 96 11.41 -12.81 1.20
C THR A 96 12.83 -13.18 0.83
N ILE A 97 13.04 -13.96 -0.24
CA ILE A 97 14.33 -14.05 -0.92
C ILE A 97 14.23 -13.11 -2.11
N ASN A 98 14.87 -11.95 -2.02
CA ASN A 98 15.02 -11.04 -3.15
C ASN A 98 16.27 -11.50 -3.94
N ASN A 99 16.19 -11.60 -5.26
CA ASN A 99 17.27 -12.12 -6.11
C ASN A 99 17.73 -11.04 -7.10
#